data_AF-A0A970LI50-F1
#
_entry.id   AF-A0A970LI50-F1
#
_cell.length_a   1.000
_cell.length_b   1.000
_cell.length_c   1.000
_cell.angle_alpha   90.00
_cell.angle_beta   90.00
_cell.angle_gamma   90.00
#
_symmetry.space_group_name_H-M   'P 1'
#
loop_
_entity.id
_entity.type
_entity.pdbx_description
1 polymer ?
#
loop_
_entity_poly.entity_id
_entity_poly.type
_entity_poly.pdbx_seq_one_letter_code
_entity_poly.pdbx_strand_id
1 'polypeptide(L)' 'MYLSNPKNFKLDDLIKIFMNYFGAPRVKVSHHIFKTPWKGDLRINIQKDGKMAKLYQVKLVVKALKKLEVNNEDS' A
#
# COMPACT_ATOMS: atom_id res chain seq x y z
N MET A 1 -1.33 14.18 3.57
CA MET A 1 -1.49 14.23 5.05
C MET A 1 -1.27 12.88 5.77
N TYR A 2 -1.13 11.73 5.10
CA TYR A 2 -1.06 10.41 5.76
C TYR A 2 0.34 9.86 6.13
N LEU A 3 1.44 10.48 5.70
CA LEU A 3 2.77 9.82 5.69
C LEU A 3 3.91 10.65 6.30
N SER A 4 3.59 11.70 7.07
CA SER A 4 4.57 12.67 7.56
C SER A 4 5.60 12.11 8.55
N ASN A 5 5.42 10.88 9.06
CA ASN A 5 6.39 10.26 9.96
C ASN A 5 6.57 8.74 9.68
N PRO A 6 7.52 8.34 8.79
CA PRO A 6 7.64 6.96 8.29
C PRO A 6 8.13 5.94 9.33
N LYS A 7 8.46 6.34 10.56
CA LYS A 7 9.14 5.49 11.55
C LYS A 7 8.22 4.56 12.34
N ASN A 8 6.90 4.78 12.40
CA ASN A 8 6.00 4.05 13.31
C ASN A 8 4.66 3.62 12.67
N PHE A 9 4.67 3.09 11.44
CA PHE A 9 3.45 2.55 10.85
C PHE A 9 3.20 1.12 11.31
N LYS A 10 2.04 0.90 11.98
CA LYS A 10 1.53 -0.45 12.18
C LYS A 10 1.18 -1.04 10.83
N LEU A 11 1.50 -2.32 10.66
CA LEU A 11 1.24 -3.02 9.42
C LEU A 11 -0.26 -3.08 9.10
N ASP A 12 -1.10 -3.22 10.12
CA ASP A 12 -2.55 -3.26 9.97
C ASP A 12 -3.12 -1.92 9.46
N ASP A 13 -2.52 -0.79 9.84
CA ASP A 13 -2.94 0.53 9.34
C ASP A 13 -2.59 0.68 7.86
N LEU A 14 -1.42 0.15 7.45
CA LEU A 14 -1.03 0.08 6.04
C LEU A 14 -2.05 -0.74 5.23
N ILE A 15 -2.43 -1.91 5.75
CA ILE A 15 -3.41 -2.81 5.10
C ILE A 15 -4.77 -2.10 4.94
N LYS A 16 -5.23 -1.37 5.96
CA LYS A 16 -6.50 -0.62 5.88
C LYS A 16 -6.47 0.46 4.79
N ILE A 17 -5.37 1.23 4.71
CA ILE A 17 -5.19 2.22 3.65
C ILE A 17 -5.27 1.52 2.29
N PHE A 18 -4.54 0.41 2.12
CA PHE A 18 -4.61 -0.35 0.87
C PHE A 18 -6.01 -0.85 0.53
N MET A 19 -6.75 -1.36 1.51
CA MET A 19 -8.12 -1.82 1.30
C MET A 19 -9.05 -0.68 0.86
N ASN A 20 -8.85 0.53 1.39
CA ASN A 20 -9.66 1.69 1.01
C ASN A 20 -9.37 2.18 -0.41
N TYR A 21 -8.11 2.15 -0.86
CA TYR A 21 -7.72 2.68 -2.17
C TYR A 21 -7.71 1.64 -3.30
N PHE A 22 -7.35 0.40 -2.99
CA PHE A 22 -7.13 -0.68 -3.97
C PHE A 22 -8.11 -1.86 -3.83
N GLY A 23 -8.95 -1.84 -2.78
CA GLY A 23 -9.88 -2.93 -2.49
C GLY A 23 -9.20 -4.13 -1.80
N ALA A 24 -9.94 -5.24 -1.73
CA ALA A 24 -9.48 -6.42 -1.00
C ALA A 24 -8.21 -7.04 -1.62
N PRO A 25 -7.23 -7.46 -0.79
CA PRO A 25 -6.05 -8.14 -1.28
C PRO A 25 -6.42 -9.50 -1.87
N ARG A 26 -5.72 -9.91 -2.94
CA ARG A 26 -5.95 -11.20 -3.62
C ARG A 26 -5.44 -12.39 -2.81
N VAL A 27 -4.40 -12.18 -2.01
CA VAL A 27 -3.81 -13.21 -1.14
C VAL A 27 -3.86 -12.67 0.28
N LYS A 28 -4.26 -13.51 1.24
CA LYS A 28 -4.50 -13.12 2.64
C LYS A 28 -3.91 -14.12 3.65
N VAL A 29 -2.89 -14.87 3.26
CA VAL A 29 -2.29 -15.92 4.10
C VAL A 29 -1.13 -15.32 4.92
N SER A 30 0.12 -15.52 4.51
CA SER A 30 1.30 -14.93 5.13
C SER A 30 1.68 -13.56 4.53
N HIS A 31 1.16 -13.27 3.33
CA HIS A 31 1.42 -12.04 2.57
C HIS A 31 0.10 -11.49 2.03
N HIS A 32 -0.04 -10.16 2.08
CA HIS A 32 -1.15 -9.45 1.45
C HIS A 32 -0.68 -8.90 0.12
N ILE A 33 -1.29 -9.36 -0.98
CA ILE A 33 -0.97 -8.89 -2.33
C ILE A 33 -2.13 -8.03 -2.85
N PHE A 34 -1.83 -6.76 -3.11
CA PHE A 34 -2.78 -5.80 -3.68
C PHE A 34 -2.55 -5.65 -5.18
N LYS A 35 -3.65 -5.49 -5.93
CA LYS A 35 -3.62 -5.12 -7.35
C LYS A 35 -3.87 -3.63 -7.49
N THR A 36 -3.12 -2.99 -8.38
CA THR A 36 -3.33 -1.59 -8.74
C THR A 36 -4.24 -1.47 -9.96
N PRO A 37 -5.08 -0.41 -10.06
CA PRO A 37 -6.01 -0.22 -11.18
C PRO A 37 -5.35 0.24 -12.49
N TRP A 38 -4.09 0.74 -12.46
CA TRP A 38 -3.38 1.18 -13.68
C TRP A 38 -2.57 0.07 -14.36
N LYS A 39 -2.30 0.27 -15.66
CA LYS A 39 -1.48 -0.62 -16.50
C LYS A 39 -0.01 -0.56 -16.05
N GLY A 40 0.60 -1.72 -15.78
CA GLY A 40 1.97 -1.88 -15.30
C GLY A 40 2.04 -2.66 -13.98
N ASP A 41 3.24 -3.06 -13.56
CA ASP A 41 3.42 -3.87 -12.37
C ASP A 41 3.72 -3.00 -11.14
N LEU A 42 2.80 -3.00 -10.18
CA LEU A 42 3.08 -2.59 -8.81
C LEU A 42 2.32 -3.52 -7.87
N ARG A 43 2.63 -4.81 -7.95
CA ARG A 43 2.23 -5.79 -6.93
C ARG A 43 2.89 -5.40 -5.60
N ILE A 44 2.08 -4.89 -4.69
CA ILE A 44 2.57 -4.56 -3.35
C ILE A 44 2.43 -5.81 -2.49
N ASN A 45 3.58 -6.42 -2.22
CA ASN A 45 3.70 -7.56 -1.33
C ASN A 45 3.92 -7.06 0.10
N ILE A 46 2.87 -7.12 0.91
CA ILE A 46 2.91 -6.78 2.33
C ILE A 46 3.01 -8.08 3.13
N GLN A 47 4.24 -8.45 3.48
CA GLN A 47 4.52 -9.57 4.38
C GLN A 47 4.43 -9.13 5.84
N LYS A 48 3.78 -9.95 6.67
CA LYS A 48 3.81 -9.79 8.13
C LYS A 48 5.14 -10.32 8.67
N ASP A 49 5.94 -9.43 9.25
CA ASP A 49 7.17 -9.75 9.97
C ASP A 49 7.19 -8.89 11.24
N GLY A 50 6.43 -9.33 12.25
CA GLY A 50 6.13 -8.54 13.44
C GLY A 50 4.94 -7.58 13.28
N LYS A 51 4.87 -6.56 14.16
CA LYS A 51 3.75 -5.60 14.24
C LYS A 51 3.93 -4.36 13.36
N MET A 52 5.17 -4.05 12.98
CA MET A 52 5.53 -2.82 12.26
C MET A 52 5.73 -3.09 10.77
N ALA A 53 5.34 -2.13 9.93
CA ALA A 53 5.62 -2.19 8.50
C ALA A 53 7.10 -1.92 8.24
N LYS A 54 7.68 -2.65 7.27
CA LYS A 54 9.05 -2.37 6.82
C LYS A 54 9.07 -1.05 6.04
N LEU A 55 10.11 -0.24 6.22
CA LEU A 55 10.20 1.09 5.60
C LEU A 55 10.01 1.08 4.08
N TYR A 56 10.49 0.04 3.39
CA TYR A 56 10.29 -0.09 1.95
C TYR A 56 8.81 -0.31 1.59
N GLN A 57 8.02 -1.04 2.42
CA GLN A 57 6.59 -1.23 2.21
C GLN A 57 5.87 0.11 2.31
N VAL A 58 6.23 0.92 3.32
CA VAL A 58 5.73 2.30 3.47
C VAL A 58 6.02 3.14 2.22
N LYS A 59 7.27 3.11 1.73
CA LYS A 59 7.68 3.82 0.50
C LYS A 59 6.90 3.37 -0.73
N LEU A 60 6.62 2.07 -0.88
CA LEU A 60 5.80 1.54 -1.97
C LEU A 60 4.36 2.08 -1.90
N VAL A 61 3.78 2.20 -0.70
CA VAL A 61 2.45 2.80 -0.50
C VAL A 61 2.43 4.23 -0.98
N VAL A 62 3.41 5.03 -0.53
CA VAL A 62 3.50 6.45 -0.90
C VAL A 62 3.57 6.58 -2.42
N LYS A 63 4.37 5.75 -3.08
CA LYS A 63 4.51 5.76 -4.54
C LYS A 63 3.20 5.37 -5.24
N ALA A 64 2.48 4.39 -4.71
CA ALA A 64 1.21 3.94 -5.26
C ALA A 64 0.10 4.99 -5.09
N LEU A 65 0.01 5.64 -3.92
CA LEU A 65 -0.95 6.72 -3.66
C LEU A 65 -0.67 7.94 -4.55
N LYS A 66 0.60 8.37 -4.65
CA LYS A 66 0.98 9.45 -5.56
C LYS A 66 0.58 9.16 -7.02
N LYS A 67 0.69 7.90 -7.43
CA LYS A 67 0.28 7.50 -8.79
C LYS A 67 -1.24 7.45 -8.95
N LEU A 68 -2.00 7.14 -7.91
CA LEU A 68 -3.47 7.28 -7.92
C LEU A 68 -3.89 8.73 -8.08
N GLU A 69 -3.29 9.65 -7.30
CA GLU A 69 -3.60 11.08 -7.36
C GLU A 69 -3.34 11.64 -8.77
N VAL A 70 -2.18 11.34 -9.37
CA VAL A 70 -1.86 11.77 -10.74
C VAL A 70 -2.84 11.22 -11.77
N ASN A 71 -3.21 9.93 -11.70
CA ASN A 71 -4.17 9.36 -12.65
C ASN A 71 -5.60 9.91 -12.49
N ASN A 72 -5.95 10.46 -11.32
CA ASN A 72 -7.29 11.01 -11.06
C ASN A 72 -7.42 12.48 -11.50
N GLU A 73 -6.31 13.18 -11.76
CA GLU A 73 -6.32 14.58 -12.23
C GLU A 73 -6.38 14.69 -13.77
N ASP A 74 -6.22 13.57 -14.50
CA ASP A 74 -6.29 13.50 -15.97
C ASP A 74 -7.67 13.03 -16.50
N SER A 75 -8.76 13.17 -15.72
CA SER A 75 -10.14 12.82 -16.13
C SER A 75 -11.08 14.00 -16.19
#